data_AF-A0A967ACQ7-F1
#
_entry.id   AF-A0A967ACQ7-F1
#
_cell.length_a   1.000
_cell.length_b   1.000
_cell.length_c   1.000
_cell.angle_alpha   90.00
_cell.angle_beta   90.00
_cell.angle_gamma   90.00
#
_symmetry.space_group_name_H-M   'P 1'
#
loop_
_entity.id
_entity.type
_entity.pdbx_description
1 polymer ?
#
loop_
_entity_poly.entity_id
_entity_poly.type
_entity_poly.pdbx_seq_one_letter_code
_entity_poly.pdbx_strand_id
1 'polypeptide(L)' 'MNLLATIYMMGPWQIVLIVLALLLLFGGKKIPELMRGLGSGIKEFKDASKEDTPENGEDSKSIK' A
#
# COMPACT_ATOMS: atom_id res chain seq x y z
N MET A 1 -1.81 -14.60 30.99
CA MET A 1 -3.14 -14.26 30.46
C MET A 1 -3.25 -12.73 30.54
N ASN A 2 -3.02 -11.88 29.52
CA ASN A 2 -3.18 -12.01 28.07
C ASN A 2 -2.11 -11.17 27.32
N LEU A 3 -0.82 -11.54 27.43
CA LEU A 3 0.29 -10.79 26.80
C LEU A 3 0.15 -10.67 25.28
N LEU A 4 -0.46 -11.68 24.64
CA LEU A 4 -0.80 -11.63 23.22
C LEU A 4 -1.89 -10.59 22.92
N ALA A 5 -2.88 -10.41 23.80
CA ALA A 5 -3.95 -9.44 23.57
C ALA A 5 -3.45 -8.01 23.67
N THR A 6 -2.50 -7.70 24.56
CA THR A 6 -1.88 -6.37 24.60
C THR A 6 -1.02 -6.11 23.38
N ILE A 7 -0.22 -7.06 22.88
CA ILE A 7 0.55 -6.86 21.63
C ILE A 7 -0.41 -6.71 20.44
N TYR A 8 -1.49 -7.49 20.40
CA TYR A 8 -2.48 -7.43 19.32
C TYR A 8 -3.37 -6.19 19.37
N MET A 9 -3.62 -5.63 20.57
CA MET A 9 -4.30 -4.34 20.73
C MET A 9 -3.34 -3.16 20.57
N MET A 10 -2.06 -3.31 20.89
CA MET A 10 -1.06 -2.24 20.88
C MET A 10 -0.26 -2.17 19.56
N GLY A 11 -0.55 -3.00 18.56
CA GLY A 11 -0.03 -2.82 17.20
C GLY A 11 -0.95 -1.94 16.34
N PRO A 12 -2.19 -2.37 16.08
CA PRO A 12 -3.10 -1.68 15.19
C PRO A 12 -3.66 -0.37 15.76
N TRP A 13 -3.81 -0.22 17.08
CA TRP A 13 -4.44 0.98 17.65
C TRP A 13 -3.57 2.24 17.50
N GLN A 14 -2.24 2.12 17.65
CA GLN A 14 -1.33 3.25 17.40
C GLN A 14 -1.25 3.60 15.91
N ILE A 15 -1.29 2.59 15.02
CA ILE A 15 -1.38 2.86 13.58
C ILE A 15 -2.66 3.63 13.26
N VAL A 16 -3.80 3.23 13.82
CA VAL A 16 -5.08 3.93 13.66
C VAL A 16 -5.00 5.37 14.20
N LEU A 17 -4.40 5.58 15.39
CA LEU A 17 -4.23 6.93 15.95
C LEU A 17 -3.34 7.82 15.08
N ILE A 18 -2.24 7.29 14.54
CA ILE A 18 -1.34 8.03 13.63
C ILE A 18 -2.08 8.40 12.34
N VAL A 19 -2.78 7.43 11.74
CA VAL A 19 -3.58 7.67 10.53
C VAL A 19 -4.65 8.71 10.80
N LEU A 20 -5.33 8.65 11.95
CA LEU A 20 -6.35 9.62 12.33
C LEU A 20 -5.77 11.03 12.54
N ALA A 21 -4.60 11.14 13.18
CA ALA A 21 -3.89 12.42 13.33
C ALA A 21 -3.48 13.01 11.97
N LEU A 22 -2.94 12.18 11.07
CA LEU A 22 -2.63 12.60 9.69
C LEU A 22 -3.90 12.97 8.91
N LEU A 23 -5.01 12.27 9.14
CA LEU A 23 -6.30 12.55 8.52
C LEU A 23 -6.86 13.91 8.97
N LEU A 24 -6.68 14.27 10.23
CA LEU A 24 -7.07 15.58 10.77
C LEU A 24 -6.16 16.69 10.25
N LEU A 25 -4.85 16.44 10.12
CA LEU A 25 -3.87 17.43 9.68
C LEU A 25 -3.91 17.68 8.17
N PHE A 26 -4.01 16.61 7.37
CA PHE A 26 -3.98 16.67 5.91
C PHE A 26 -5.38 16.55 5.26
N GLY A 27 -6.39 16.12 6.01
CA GLY A 27 -7.73 15.83 5.50
C GLY A 27 -7.84 14.43 4.89
N GLY A 28 -9.01 13.79 5.04
CA GLY A 28 -9.26 12.44 4.55
C GLY A 28 -9.20 12.24 3.03
N LYS A 29 -9.18 13.33 2.26
CA LYS A 29 -9.12 13.29 0.79
C LYS A 29 -7.69 13.27 0.24
N LYS A 30 -6.69 13.74 0.99
CA LYS A 30 -5.30 13.81 0.50
C LYS A 30 -4.57 12.48 0.48
N ILE A 31 -4.81 11.61 1.48
CA ILE A 31 -4.23 10.26 1.52
C ILE A 31 -4.63 9.43 0.27
N PRO A 32 -5.92 9.32 -0.12
CA PRO A 32 -6.31 8.58 -1.33
C PRO A 32 -5.90 9.26 -2.64
N GLU A 33 -5.79 10.58 -2.67
CA GLU A 33 -5.30 11.33 -3.83
C GLU A 33 -3.81 11.07 -4.08
N LEU A 34 -2.99 11.06 -3.02
CA LEU A 34 -1.57 10.70 -3.07
C LEU A 34 -1.37 9.22 -3.43
N MET A 35 -2.17 8.31 -2.85
CA MET A 35 -2.10 6.87 -3.20
C MET A 35 -2.47 6.62 -4.66
N ARG A 36 -3.46 7.34 -5.21
CA ARG A 36 -3.80 7.27 -6.63
C ARG A 36 -2.66 7.78 -7.52
N GLY A 37 -2.08 8.93 -7.20
CA GLY A 37 -0.94 9.48 -7.94
C GLY A 37 0.29 8.56 -7.91
N LEU A 38 0.65 8.07 -6.72
CA LEU A 38 1.78 7.16 -6.53
C LEU A 38 1.54 5.81 -7.21
N GLY A 39 0.32 5.27 -7.12
CA GLY A 39 -0.06 4.01 -7.75
C GLY A 39 0.01 4.06 -9.28
N SER A 40 -0.45 5.16 -9.88
CA SER A 40 -0.30 5.39 -11.33
C SER A 40 1.18 5.51 -11.72
N GLY A 41 1.98 6.27 -10.97
CA GLY A 41 3.41 6.43 -11.23
C GLY A 41 4.20 5.12 -11.12
N ILE A 42 3.91 4.28 -10.12
CA ILE A 42 4.52 2.94 -9.98
C ILE A 42 4.11 2.03 -11.14
N LYS A 43 2.85 2.11 -11.58
CA LYS A 43 2.36 1.32 -12.71
C LYS A 43 3.07 1.71 -14.01
N GLU A 44 3.12 3.01 -14.32
CA GLU A 44 3.81 3.55 -15.50
C GLU A 44 5.31 3.24 -15.45
N PHE A 45 5.94 3.34 -14.28
CA PHE A 45 7.35 2.97 -14.09
C PHE A 45 7.59 1.49 -14.35
N LYS A 46 6.69 0.62 -13.89
CA LYS A 46 6.77 -0.83 -14.14
C LYS A 46 6.56 -1.16 -15.61
N ASP A 47 5.61 -0.50 -16.27
CA ASP A 47 5.27 -0.75 -17.67
C ASP A 47 6.42 -0.28 -18.59
N ALA A 48 7.02 0.90 -18.33
CA ALA A 48 8.21 1.37 -19.04
C ALA A 48 9.44 0.48 -18.81
N SER A 49 9.68 0.04 -17.56
CA SER A 49 10.81 -0.84 -17.24
C SER A 49 10.71 -2.23 -17.90
N LYS A 50 9.49 -2.65 -18.27
CA LYS A 50 9.24 -3.90 -18.99
C LYS A 50 9.50 -3.81 -20.49
N GLU A 51 9.38 -2.63 -21.11
CA GLU A 51 9.69 -2.44 -22.53
C GLU A 51 11.21 -2.46 -22.80
N ASP A 52 12.03 -2.04 -21.84
CA ASP A 52 13.49 -1.99 -21.98
C ASP A 52 14.21 -3.32 -21.65
N THR A 53 13.51 -4.29 -21.05
CA THR A 53 14.08 -5.61 -20.72
C THR A 53 13.45 -6.68 -21.63
N PRO A 54 14.15 -7.18 -22.67
CA PRO A 54 13.66 -8.32 -23.43
C PRO A 54 13.91 -9.59 -22.61
N GLU A 55 13.09 -9.86 -21.60
CA GLU A 55 13.04 -11.18 -20.99
C GLU A 55 11.66 -11.53 -20.42
N ASN A 56 11.08 -12.53 -21.07
CA ASN A 56 10.37 -13.68 -20.51
C ASN A 56 10.14 -13.65 -18.98
N GLY A 57 8.87 -13.53 -18.59
CA GLY A 57 8.43 -13.69 -17.21
C GLY A 57 7.01 -14.20 -17.21
N GLU A 58 6.88 -15.51 -17.45
CA GLU A 58 5.69 -16.28 -17.13
C GLU A 58 5.32 -16.06 -15.65
N ASP A 59 4.12 -15.57 -15.39
CA ASP A 59 3.42 -15.77 -14.11
C ASP A 59 1.93 -15.96 -14.40
N SER A 60 1.63 -17.19 -14.79
CA SER A 60 0.50 -17.99 -14.30
C SER A 60 -0.56 -17.26 -13.44
N LYS A 61 -1.70 -16.93 -14.05
CA LYS A 61 -3.01 -17.44 -13.58
C LYS A 61 -4.05 -17.41 -14.70
N SER A 62 -3.82 -18.26 -15.69
CA SER A 62 -4.85 -18.68 -16.64
C SER A 62 -4.58 -20.14 -17.01
N ILE A 63 -4.69 -21.05 -16.03
CA ILE A 63 -4.96 -22.46 -16.34
C ILE A 63 -6.05 -22.95 -15.37
N LYS A 64 -7.19 -23.23 -15.98
CA LYS A 64 -8.47 -23.79 -15.51
C LYS A 64 -9.41 -22.90 -14.71
#